data_AF-A0A661MW27-F1
#
_entry.id   AF-A0A661MW27-F1
#
_cell.length_a   1.000
_cell.length_b   1.000
_cell.length_c   1.000
_cell.angle_alpha   90.00
_cell.angle_beta   90.00
_cell.angle_gamma   90.00
#
_symmetry.space_group_name_H-M   'P 1'
#
loop_
_entity.id
_entity.type
_entity.pdbx_description
1 polymer ?
#
loop_
_entity_poly.entity_id
_entity_poly.type
_entity_poly.pdbx_seq_one_letter_code
_entity_poly.pdbx_strand_id
1 'polypeptide(L)'
;MLWVVASCSANGGADSPDGSGPDYRAGVEDICFAETRSGAIELFPFMDKAQTLNSWLEQQLTDQAAHGLYFETILQASVLEQGDLLRATAIRAGIDSCPLGGYLDFIGRLSSRAATLEDCRAACSERNRDTGDEPSVDEACLKGCGG
;
A
#
# COMPACT_ATOMS: atom_id res chain seq x y z
N MET A 1 38.78 1.70 48.27
CA MET A 1 38.70 0.65 47.24
C MET A 1 37.46 0.94 46.40
N LEU A 2 37.68 1.30 45.14
CA LEU A 2 36.63 1.55 44.12
C LEU A 2 36.13 0.22 43.51
N TRP A 3 35.05 0.34 42.72
CA TRP A 3 34.51 -0.53 41.65
C TRP A 3 33.47 -1.57 42.11
N VAL A 4 32.28 -1.75 41.51
CA VAL A 4 31.60 -1.25 40.30
C VAL A 4 30.09 -1.51 40.47
N VAL A 5 29.26 -0.55 40.07
CA VAL A 5 27.83 -0.75 39.82
C VAL A 5 27.71 -1.37 38.43
N ALA A 6 27.33 -2.63 38.33
CA ALA A 6 27.01 -3.25 37.05
C ALA A 6 25.62 -2.75 36.60
N SER A 7 25.61 -1.61 35.91
CA SER A 7 24.47 -1.20 35.10
C SER A 7 24.35 -2.18 33.94
N CYS A 8 23.39 -3.11 34.02
CA CYS A 8 22.90 -3.81 32.84
C CYS A 8 22.13 -2.80 31.99
N SER A 9 22.86 -2.06 31.16
CA SER A 9 22.30 -1.47 29.95
C SER A 9 21.90 -2.62 29.03
N ALA A 10 20.62 -2.98 29.03
CA ALA A 10 20.03 -3.73 27.93
C ALA A 10 19.87 -2.77 26.73
N ASN A 11 21.00 -2.33 26.18
CA ASN A 11 21.10 -1.72 24.85
C ASN A 11 21.59 -2.82 23.92
N GLY A 12 20.78 -3.17 22.92
CA GLY A 12 21.13 -4.17 21.92
C GLY A 12 20.02 -5.17 21.67
N GLY A 13 18.80 -4.68 21.43
CA GLY A 13 17.85 -5.43 20.62
C GLY A 13 18.44 -5.48 19.22
N ALA A 14 18.84 -6.67 18.82
CA ALA A 14 19.62 -6.93 17.62
C ALA A 14 18.88 -6.51 16.35
N ASP A 15 19.47 -5.55 15.64
CA ASP A 15 19.34 -5.41 14.20
C ASP A 15 19.58 -6.78 13.56
N SER A 16 18.49 -7.41 13.11
CA SER A 16 18.59 -8.59 12.25
C SER A 16 19.08 -8.08 10.89
N PRO A 17 20.24 -8.55 10.39
CA PRO A 17 20.87 -8.06 9.15
C PRO A 17 20.04 -8.35 7.89
N ASP A 18 18.91 -9.03 8.04
CA ASP A 18 18.01 -9.48 6.99
C ASP A 18 16.82 -8.51 6.81
N GLY A 19 16.82 -7.37 7.50
CA GLY A 19 15.73 -6.40 7.46
C GLY A 19 14.38 -7.00 7.86
N SER A 20 14.36 -8.01 8.73
CA SER A 20 13.17 -8.82 9.05
C SER A 20 12.70 -8.66 10.51
N GLY A 21 13.07 -7.54 11.14
CA GLY A 21 12.72 -7.23 12.53
C GLY A 21 11.25 -6.82 12.72
N PRO A 22 10.81 -6.65 13.98
CA PRO A 22 9.45 -6.17 14.28
C PRO A 22 9.14 -4.81 13.63
N ASP A 23 10.15 -3.96 13.50
CA ASP A 23 10.03 -2.63 12.88
C ASP A 23 9.82 -2.71 11.36
N TYR A 24 10.43 -3.70 10.68
CA TYR A 24 10.17 -3.97 9.27
C TYR A 24 8.74 -4.45 9.03
N ARG A 25 8.26 -5.40 9.85
CA ARG A 25 6.88 -5.88 9.73
C ARG A 25 5.90 -4.73 9.93
N ALA A 26 6.13 -3.86 10.92
CA ALA A 26 5.31 -2.67 11.13
C ALA A 26 5.34 -1.74 9.91
N GLY A 27 6.52 -1.51 9.32
CA GLY A 27 6.66 -0.72 8.09
C GLY A 27 5.92 -1.32 6.89
N VAL A 28 5.99 -2.65 6.69
CA VAL A 28 5.22 -3.33 5.63
C VAL A 28 3.72 -3.24 5.91
N GLU A 29 3.30 -3.27 7.17
CA GLU A 29 1.90 -3.07 7.55
C GLU A 29 1.43 -1.64 7.25
N ASP A 30 2.25 -0.63 7.55
CA ASP A 30 1.97 0.77 7.18
C ASP A 30 1.82 0.93 5.66
N ILE A 31 2.68 0.29 4.87
CA ILE A 31 2.55 0.28 3.40
C ILE A 31 1.21 -0.36 3.00
N CYS A 32 0.91 -1.55 3.50
CA CYS A 32 -0.25 -2.32 3.06
C CYS A 32 -1.59 -1.63 3.38
N PHE A 33 -1.65 -0.88 4.48
CA PHE A 33 -2.84 -0.19 4.94
C PHE A 33 -2.76 1.33 4.74
N ALA A 34 -1.82 1.81 3.92
CA ALA A 34 -1.56 3.24 3.72
C ALA A 34 -2.81 4.01 3.27
N GLU A 35 -3.64 3.44 2.37
CA GLU A 35 -4.87 4.11 1.91
C GLU A 35 -5.83 4.42 3.07
N THR A 36 -6.03 3.46 3.97
CA THR A 36 -6.93 3.63 5.11
C THR A 36 -6.32 4.53 6.17
N ARG A 37 -5.02 4.37 6.47
CA ARG A 37 -4.34 5.12 7.54
C ARG A 37 -4.07 6.58 7.19
N SER A 38 -3.85 6.87 5.91
CA SER A 38 -3.69 8.25 5.40
C SER A 38 -5.01 8.96 5.14
N GLY A 39 -6.14 8.24 5.15
CA GLY A 39 -7.44 8.76 4.68
C GLY A 39 -7.52 8.90 3.17
N ALA A 40 -6.50 8.46 2.43
CA ALA A 40 -6.48 8.55 0.98
C ALA A 40 -7.53 7.65 0.30
N ILE A 41 -8.06 6.64 1.00
CA ILE A 41 -9.05 5.68 0.47
C ILE A 41 -10.25 6.36 -0.22
N GLU A 42 -10.69 7.52 0.27
CA GLU A 42 -11.84 8.28 -0.25
C GLU A 42 -11.47 9.37 -1.27
N LEU A 43 -10.18 9.58 -1.57
CA LEU A 43 -9.74 10.69 -2.41
C LEU A 43 -9.96 10.42 -3.91
N PHE A 44 -10.56 11.41 -4.57
CA PHE A 44 -10.72 11.49 -6.02
C PHE A 44 -10.41 12.92 -6.49
N PRO A 45 -9.68 13.13 -7.62
CA PRO A 45 -9.16 12.15 -8.58
C PRO A 45 -7.99 11.29 -8.08
N PHE A 46 -7.75 10.15 -8.74
CA PHE A 46 -6.73 9.15 -8.34
C PHE A 46 -5.30 9.70 -8.22
N MET A 47 -4.98 10.78 -8.94
CA MET A 47 -3.69 11.47 -8.82
C MET A 47 -3.48 12.09 -7.43
N ASP A 48 -4.53 12.64 -6.83
CA ASP A 48 -4.47 13.22 -5.49
C ASP A 48 -4.27 12.13 -4.43
N LYS A 49 -4.87 10.94 -4.66
CA LYS A 49 -4.66 9.76 -3.82
C LYS A 49 -3.19 9.33 -3.78
N ALA A 50 -2.55 9.24 -4.95
CA ALA A 50 -1.13 8.83 -5.03
C ALA A 50 -0.21 9.82 -4.31
N GLN A 51 -0.46 11.13 -4.44
CA GLN A 51 0.32 12.14 -3.74
C GLN A 51 0.13 12.05 -2.22
N THR A 52 -1.11 11.99 -1.73
CA THR A 52 -1.40 11.87 -0.29
C THR A 52 -0.77 10.61 0.30
N LEU A 53 -0.86 9.48 -0.42
CA LEU A 53 -0.32 8.21 0.04
C LEU A 53 1.21 8.23 0.15
N ASN A 54 1.89 8.76 -0.87
CA ASN A 54 3.35 8.88 -0.86
C ASN A 54 3.84 9.84 0.23
N SER A 55 3.21 11.01 0.37
CA SER A 55 3.57 11.97 1.43
C SER A 55 3.34 11.43 2.83
N TRP A 56 2.30 10.60 3.02
CA TRP A 56 2.06 9.95 4.30
C TRP A 56 3.12 8.87 4.57
N LEU A 57 3.42 8.00 3.60
CA LEU A 57 4.42 6.94 3.77
C LEU A 57 5.83 7.48 4.00
N GLU A 58 6.20 8.60 3.38
CA GLU A 58 7.50 9.25 3.60
C GLU A 58 7.67 9.69 5.07
N GLN A 59 6.57 10.02 5.75
CA GLN A 59 6.59 10.41 7.16
C GLN A 59 6.48 9.23 8.12
N GLN A 60 5.82 8.14 7.72
CA GLN A 60 5.57 6.99 8.60
C GLN A 60 6.64 5.91 8.53
N LEU A 61 7.26 5.70 7.36
CA LEU A 61 8.26 4.65 7.17
C LEU A 61 9.59 5.06 7.80
N THR A 62 9.74 4.74 9.08
CA THR A 62 10.96 4.99 9.87
C THR A 62 11.99 3.87 9.74
N ASP A 63 11.56 2.65 9.41
CA ASP A 63 12.45 1.54 9.10
C ASP A 63 13.05 1.68 7.70
N GLN A 64 14.38 1.65 7.61
CA GLN A 64 15.10 1.87 6.35
C GLN A 64 14.81 0.78 5.31
N ALA A 65 14.60 -0.47 5.75
CA ALA A 65 14.31 -1.58 4.83
C ALA A 65 12.90 -1.48 4.23
N ALA A 66 11.90 -1.12 5.04
CA ALA A 66 10.54 -0.85 4.57
C ALA A 66 10.48 0.40 3.68
N HIS A 67 11.22 1.45 4.03
CA HIS A 67 11.35 2.66 3.21
C HIS A 67 11.95 2.33 1.83
N GLY A 68 13.09 1.64 1.79
CA GLY A 68 13.76 1.24 0.54
C GLY A 68 12.89 0.30 -0.29
N LEU A 69 12.20 -0.66 0.34
CA LEU A 69 11.22 -1.52 -0.32
C LEU A 69 10.15 -0.68 -1.06
N TYR A 70 9.55 0.31 -0.39
CA TYR A 70 8.49 1.09 -1.00
C TYR A 70 8.99 2.05 -2.09
N PHE A 71 9.92 2.94 -1.74
CA PHE A 71 10.30 4.05 -2.61
C PHE A 71 11.28 3.65 -3.73
N GLU A 72 12.11 2.63 -3.50
CA GLU A 72 13.16 2.23 -4.45
C GLU A 72 12.79 0.96 -5.23
N THR A 73 11.92 0.10 -4.70
CA THR A 73 11.52 -1.14 -5.38
C THR A 73 10.10 -1.08 -5.92
N ILE A 74 9.11 -0.86 -5.04
CA ILE A 74 7.69 -0.90 -5.44
C ILE A 74 7.39 0.24 -6.41
N LEU A 75 7.69 1.49 -6.09
CA LEU A 75 7.36 2.63 -6.97
C LEU A 75 8.03 2.59 -8.35
N GLN A 76 9.08 1.79 -8.53
CA GLN A 76 9.78 1.63 -9.83
C GLN A 76 9.14 0.56 -10.72
N ALA A 77 8.30 -0.30 -10.16
CA ALA A 77 7.62 -1.37 -10.88
C ALA A 77 6.38 -0.84 -11.64
N SER A 78 5.91 -1.62 -12.61
CA SER A 78 4.62 -1.34 -13.27
C SER A 78 3.47 -1.47 -12.26
N VAL A 79 2.36 -0.74 -12.44
CA VAL A 79 1.24 -0.72 -11.46
C VAL A 79 0.73 -2.13 -11.08
N LEU A 80 0.60 -3.03 -12.06
CA LEU A 80 0.21 -4.43 -11.78
C LEU A 80 1.27 -5.18 -10.98
N GLU A 81 2.54 -4.99 -11.34
CA GLU A 81 3.67 -5.60 -10.63
C GLU A 81 3.82 -5.05 -9.21
N GLN A 82 3.47 -3.77 -8.97
CA GLN A 82 3.40 -3.20 -7.63
C GLN A 82 2.40 -3.96 -6.76
N GLY A 83 1.21 -4.27 -7.29
CA GLY A 83 0.20 -5.06 -6.60
C GLY A 83 0.71 -6.45 -6.19
N ASP A 84 1.43 -7.12 -7.08
CA ASP A 84 2.02 -8.43 -6.83
C ASP A 84 3.17 -8.37 -5.81
N LEU A 85 4.08 -7.40 -5.93
CA LEU A 85 5.20 -7.20 -5.01
C LEU A 85 4.74 -6.92 -3.59
N LEU A 86 3.68 -6.11 -3.44
CA LEU A 86 3.08 -5.79 -2.15
C LEU A 86 2.51 -7.03 -1.47
N ARG A 87 1.73 -7.84 -2.19
CA ARG A 87 1.17 -9.08 -1.64
C ARG A 87 2.26 -10.08 -1.27
N ALA A 88 3.24 -10.28 -2.14
CA ALA A 88 4.36 -11.17 -1.86
C ALA A 88 5.16 -10.72 -0.63
N THR A 89 5.32 -9.41 -0.43
CA THR A 89 6.04 -8.87 0.73
C THR A 89 5.23 -8.93 2.00
N ALA A 90 3.93 -8.65 1.96
CA ALA A 90 3.02 -8.84 3.09
C ALA A 90 3.05 -10.28 3.61
N ILE A 91 2.98 -11.27 2.71
CA ILE A 91 3.06 -12.70 3.06
C ILE A 91 4.39 -13.02 3.74
N ARG A 92 5.52 -12.53 3.19
CA ARG A 92 6.85 -12.74 3.78
C ARG A 92 6.99 -12.09 5.16
N ALA A 93 6.33 -10.94 5.38
CA ALA A 93 6.29 -10.25 6.66
C ALA A 93 5.27 -10.83 7.67
N GLY A 94 4.52 -11.87 7.32
CA GLY A 94 3.49 -12.45 8.18
C GLY A 94 2.28 -11.53 8.37
N ILE A 95 1.89 -10.80 7.31
CA ILE A 95 0.70 -9.96 7.24
C ILE A 95 -0.33 -10.65 6.34
N ASP A 96 -1.53 -10.88 6.89
CA ASP A 96 -2.54 -11.72 6.24
C ASP A 96 -3.15 -11.10 4.97
N SER A 97 -3.13 -9.77 4.85
CA SER A 97 -3.71 -9.06 3.71
C SER A 97 -2.99 -7.75 3.41
N CYS A 98 -2.90 -7.41 2.13
CA CYS A 98 -2.37 -6.12 1.68
C CYS A 98 -3.39 -5.40 0.78
N PRO A 99 -4.33 -4.62 1.36
CA PRO A 99 -5.37 -3.91 0.60
C PRO A 99 -4.83 -3.04 -0.52
N LEU A 100 -3.73 -2.31 -0.28
CA LEU A 100 -3.08 -1.47 -1.28
C LEU A 100 -2.71 -2.25 -2.56
N GLY A 101 -2.29 -3.52 -2.42
CA GLY A 101 -1.98 -4.36 -3.58
C GLY A 101 -3.21 -4.67 -4.44
N GLY A 102 -4.37 -4.87 -3.81
CA GLY A 102 -5.65 -5.06 -4.52
C GLY A 102 -6.13 -3.77 -5.22
N TYR A 103 -5.88 -2.61 -4.62
CA TYR A 103 -6.17 -1.32 -5.25
C TYR A 103 -5.30 -1.08 -6.49
N LEU A 104 -3.99 -1.35 -6.41
CA LEU A 104 -3.09 -1.19 -7.56
C LEU A 104 -3.46 -2.16 -8.71
N ASP A 105 -3.86 -3.39 -8.41
CA ASP A 105 -4.43 -4.28 -9.42
C ASP A 105 -5.65 -3.68 -10.12
N PHE A 106 -6.55 -3.07 -9.34
CA PHE A 106 -7.75 -2.45 -9.87
C PHE A 106 -7.40 -1.28 -10.81
N ILE A 107 -6.49 -0.39 -10.39
CA ILE A 107 -6.02 0.71 -11.26
C ILE A 107 -5.30 0.16 -12.49
N GLY A 108 -4.43 -0.83 -12.33
CA GLY A 108 -3.66 -1.39 -13.44
C GLY A 108 -4.53 -2.10 -14.47
N ARG A 109 -5.75 -2.52 -14.10
CA ARG A 109 -6.76 -3.15 -14.98
C ARG A 109 -7.82 -2.19 -15.49
N LEU A 110 -8.14 -1.12 -14.76
CA LEU A 110 -8.82 0.04 -15.31
C LEU A 110 -7.94 0.51 -16.48
N SER A 111 -8.39 0.29 -17.71
CA SER A 111 -7.57 0.46 -18.92
C SER A 111 -6.76 1.77 -18.87
N SER A 112 -5.64 1.84 -19.59
CA SER A 112 -4.82 3.06 -19.78
C SER A 112 -5.56 4.32 -20.25
N ARG A 113 -6.89 4.26 -20.40
CA ARG A 113 -7.82 5.35 -20.69
C ARG A 113 -8.52 5.92 -19.44
N ALA A 114 -8.43 5.30 -18.27
CA ALA A 114 -9.14 5.70 -17.05
C ALA A 114 -8.52 6.90 -16.32
N ALA A 115 -8.45 8.06 -16.97
CA ALA A 115 -7.89 9.28 -16.39
C ALA A 115 -8.93 10.12 -15.61
N THR A 116 -10.22 9.90 -15.88
CA THR A 116 -11.33 10.69 -15.32
C THR A 116 -12.44 9.83 -14.72
N LEU A 117 -13.35 10.44 -13.96
CA LEU A 117 -14.58 9.82 -13.45
C LEU A 117 -15.43 9.22 -14.60
N GLU A 118 -15.44 9.86 -15.76
CA GLU A 118 -16.14 9.37 -16.96
C GLU A 118 -15.50 8.10 -17.54
N ASP A 119 -14.17 8.00 -17.51
CA ASP A 119 -13.48 6.83 -18.00
C ASP A 119 -13.60 5.63 -17.03
N CYS A 120 -13.58 5.90 -15.72
CA CYS A 120 -13.92 4.91 -14.69
C CYS A 120 -15.35 4.38 -14.88
N ARG A 121 -16.31 5.28 -15.13
CA ARG A 121 -17.70 4.92 -15.48
C ARG A 121 -17.77 4.04 -16.73
N ALA A 122 -17.06 4.42 -17.80
CA ALA A 122 -17.05 3.66 -19.04
C ALA A 122 -16.48 2.24 -18.85
N ALA A 123 -15.37 2.11 -18.10
CA ALA A 123 -14.75 0.82 -17.81
C ALA A 123 -15.63 -0.07 -16.91
N CYS A 124 -16.29 0.50 -15.88
CA CYS A 124 -17.23 -0.26 -15.05
C CYS A 124 -18.49 -0.68 -15.83
N SER A 125 -19.02 0.19 -16.69
CA SER A 125 -20.16 -0.12 -17.57
C SER A 125 -19.81 -1.24 -18.56
N GLU A 126 -18.60 -1.23 -19.13
CA GLU A 126 -18.11 -2.30 -20.00
C GLU A 126 -17.97 -3.64 -19.26
N ARG A 127 -17.45 -3.63 -18.03
CA ARG A 127 -17.30 -4.84 -17.19
C ARG A 127 -18.63 -5.44 -16.77
N ASN A 128 -19.62 -4.61 -16.43
CA ASN A 128 -20.92 -5.06 -15.92
C ASN A 128 -21.98 -5.21 -17.02
N ARG A 129 -21.61 -4.98 -18.27
CA ARG A 129 -22.49 -5.13 -19.44
C ARG A 129 -23.19 -6.48 -19.50
N ASP A 130 -22.52 -7.54 -19.05
CA ASP A 130 -23.03 -8.91 -19.08
C ASP A 130 -23.83 -9.30 -17.82
N THR A 131 -23.68 -8.55 -16.72
CA THR A 131 -24.36 -8.84 -15.44
C THR A 131 -25.59 -7.98 -15.19
N GLY A 132 -25.72 -6.83 -15.88
CA GLY A 132 -26.87 -5.92 -15.74
C GLY A 132 -26.90 -5.12 -14.44
N ASP A 133 -25.91 -5.31 -13.57
CA ASP A 133 -25.70 -4.49 -12.37
C ASP A 133 -24.89 -3.24 -12.75
N GLU A 134 -25.57 -2.12 -12.99
CA GLU A 134 -24.93 -0.81 -13.07
C GLU A 134 -24.91 -0.18 -11.66
N PRO A 135 -23.86 -0.39 -10.84
CA PRO A 135 -23.68 0.41 -9.64
C PRO A 135 -23.61 1.89 -10.01
N SER A 136 -24.05 2.76 -9.10
CA SER A 136 -23.89 4.20 -9.29
C SER A 136 -22.40 4.53 -9.51
N VAL A 137 -22.11 5.51 -10.37
CA VAL A 137 -20.75 5.89 -10.76
C VAL A 137 -19.86 6.14 -9.53
N ASP A 138 -20.44 6.79 -8.53
CA ASP A 138 -19.79 7.09 -7.26
C ASP A 138 -19.42 5.80 -6.53
N GLU A 139 -20.34 4.83 -6.44
CA GLU A 139 -20.10 3.57 -5.76
C GLU A 139 -19.08 2.66 -6.47
N ALA A 140 -19.10 2.64 -7.81
CA ALA A 140 -18.20 1.82 -8.62
C ALA A 140 -16.75 2.33 -8.60
N CYS A 141 -16.56 3.65 -8.56
CA CYS A 141 -15.23 4.26 -8.44
C CYS A 141 -14.73 4.33 -6.99
N LEU A 142 -15.64 4.32 -5.99
CA LEU A 142 -15.29 4.27 -4.56
C LEU A 142 -14.90 2.86 -4.07
N LYS A 143 -15.57 1.80 -4.54
CA LYS A 143 -15.38 0.41 -4.05
C LYS A 143 -14.63 -0.51 -5.01
N GLY A 144 -14.33 -0.02 -6.21
CA GLY A 144 -13.98 -0.86 -7.36
C GLY A 144 -15.25 -1.37 -8.04
N CYS A 145 -15.19 -1.68 -9.34
CA CYS A 145 -16.37 -2.02 -10.16
C CYS A 145 -17.08 -3.36 -9.75
N GLY A 146 -16.85 -3.89 -8.56
CA GLY A 146 -17.63 -4.96 -7.95
C GLY A 146 -17.98 -4.53 -6.53
N GLY A 147 -19.29 -4.45 -6.24
CA GLY A 147 -19.81 -3.98 -4.96
C GLY A 147 -19.37 -4.79 -3.75
#